data_AF-A0A379UZ99-F1
#
_entry.id   AF-A0A379UZ99-F1
#
_cell.length_a   1.000
_cell.length_b   1.000
_cell.length_c   1.000
_cell.angle_alpha   90.00
_cell.angle_beta   90.00
_cell.angle_gamma   90.00
#
_symmetry.space_group_name_H-M   'P 1'
#
loop_
_entity.id
_entity.type
_entity.pdbx_description
1 polymer ?
#
loop_
_entity_poly.entity_id
_entity_poly.type
_entity_poly.pdbx_seq_one_letter_code
_entity_poly.pdbx_strand_id
1 'polypeptide(L)'
;MPTNGLRARRVGARPGAEPDDGFATGYGLSYVFISHDLSVVEHIADEVMVMYLGRCVEKGTKEQIFNNPRHPYTQALLSATPRLNPDDRRERIKLTGELPSPLNPPPGCAFNARCSRRFGPCTQLQPQLKEYDGQLVACFAVDQDETRRSR
;
A
#
# COMPACT_ATOMS: atom_id res chain seq x y z
N MET A 1 -8.23 9.08 -17.65
CA MET A 1 -8.52 8.55 -16.29
C MET A 1 -7.20 8.10 -15.68
N PRO A 2 -6.45 8.91 -14.91
CA PRO A 2 -5.24 8.40 -14.29
C PRO A 2 -5.66 7.52 -13.11
N THR A 3 -5.34 6.24 -13.21
CA THR A 3 -5.71 5.20 -12.26
C THR A 3 -4.91 5.37 -10.97
N ASN A 4 -5.58 5.22 -9.82
CA ASN A 4 -4.91 4.91 -8.55
C ASN A 4 -4.28 3.52 -8.69
N GLY A 5 -3.11 3.43 -9.32
CA GLY A 5 -2.45 2.17 -9.62
C GLY A 5 -1.56 1.73 -8.47
N LEU A 6 -1.88 0.58 -7.86
CA LEU A 6 -0.94 -0.15 -7.02
C LEU A 6 0.15 -0.72 -7.95
N ARG A 7 1.43 -0.54 -7.61
CA ARG A 7 2.55 -1.18 -8.32
C ARG A 7 3.05 -2.34 -7.48
N ALA A 8 3.02 -3.55 -7.99
CA ALA A 8 3.58 -4.71 -7.31
C ALA A 8 4.82 -5.19 -8.07
N ARG A 9 5.83 -5.67 -7.33
CA ARG A 9 7.07 -6.22 -7.88
C ARG A 9 7.20 -7.67 -7.42
N ARG A 10 7.39 -8.59 -8.37
CA ARG A 10 7.86 -9.97 -8.07
C ARG A 10 9.37 -10.01 -8.28
N VAL A 11 10.12 -10.53 -7.32
CA VAL A 11 11.56 -10.79 -7.44
C VAL A 11 11.73 -12.30 -7.44
N GLY A 12 12.26 -12.85 -8.53
CA GLY A 12 12.25 -14.28 -8.81
C GLY A 12 12.69 -15.22 -7.66
N ALA A 13 11.98 -16.36 -7.63
CA ALA A 13 12.21 -17.65 -6.97
C ALA A 13 12.47 -17.65 -5.44
N ARG A 14 11.45 -18.09 -4.69
CA ARG A 14 11.65 -18.74 -3.39
C ARG A 14 12.43 -20.05 -3.60
N PRO A 15 13.47 -20.38 -2.82
CA PRO A 15 14.05 -21.72 -2.86
C PRO A 15 13.01 -22.75 -2.40
N GLY A 16 12.61 -23.66 -3.29
CA GLY A 16 11.77 -24.84 -2.96
C GLY A 16 10.33 -24.87 -3.49
N ALA A 17 9.95 -24.09 -4.49
CA ALA A 17 8.61 -24.19 -5.10
C ALA A 17 8.50 -25.39 -6.08
N GLU A 18 7.44 -26.20 -5.95
CA GLU A 18 7.12 -27.36 -6.81
C GLU A 18 6.63 -26.93 -8.21
N PRO A 19 6.77 -27.78 -9.25
CA PRO A 19 6.81 -27.38 -10.66
C PRO A 19 5.47 -27.03 -11.35
N ASP A 20 4.35 -26.98 -10.63
CA ASP A 20 3.01 -26.95 -11.26
C ASP A 20 2.48 -25.53 -11.58
N ASP A 21 3.27 -24.47 -11.40
CA ASP A 21 2.93 -23.10 -11.82
C ASP A 21 3.62 -22.71 -13.14
N GLY A 22 2.93 -22.95 -14.25
CA GLY A 22 3.42 -22.91 -15.64
C GLY A 22 3.98 -21.58 -16.21
N PHE A 23 4.67 -20.75 -15.44
CA PHE A 23 5.41 -19.59 -15.96
C PHE A 23 6.77 -19.30 -15.30
N ALA A 24 7.24 -20.10 -14.33
CA ALA A 24 8.41 -19.72 -13.51
C ALA A 24 9.50 -20.80 -13.38
N THR A 25 9.95 -21.42 -14.48
CA THR A 25 11.07 -22.38 -14.40
C THR A 25 12.12 -22.10 -15.48
N GLY A 26 13.18 -21.35 -15.12
CA GLY A 26 14.45 -21.37 -15.87
C GLY A 26 15.21 -20.06 -16.04
N TYR A 27 14.58 -18.89 -15.89
CA TYR A 27 15.25 -17.60 -16.12
C TYR A 27 14.92 -16.63 -14.98
N GLY A 28 15.94 -15.91 -14.48
CA GLY A 28 15.82 -14.90 -13.41
C GLY A 28 14.97 -13.69 -13.83
N LEU A 29 13.67 -13.91 -14.00
CA LEU A 29 12.71 -12.94 -14.49
C LEU A 29 12.22 -12.08 -13.33
N SER A 30 12.44 -10.77 -13.45
CA SER A 30 11.78 -9.77 -12.61
C SER A 30 10.71 -9.07 -13.43
N TYR A 31 9.50 -8.94 -12.89
CA TYR A 31 8.43 -8.20 -13.54
C TYR A 31 7.70 -7.28 -12.55
N VAL A 32 7.14 -6.21 -13.11
CA VAL A 32 6.31 -5.25 -12.39
C VAL A 32 4.88 -5.42 -12.89
N PHE A 33 3.98 -5.71 -11.97
CA PHE A 33 2.56 -5.88 -12.24
C PHE A 33 1.78 -4.72 -11.62
N ILE A 34 0.86 -4.12 -12.36
CA ILE A 34 0.07 -2.97 -11.90
C ILE A 34 -1.40 -3.37 -11.91
N SER A 35 -2.05 -3.32 -10.74
CA SER A 35 -3.46 -3.69 -10.58
C SER A 35 -4.17 -2.78 -9.59
N HIS A 36 -5.49 -2.79 -9.64
CA HIS A 36 -6.37 -2.19 -8.64
C HIS A 36 -7.06 -3.27 -7.77
N ASP A 37 -6.98 -4.54 -8.17
CA ASP A 37 -7.48 -5.68 -7.41
C ASP A 37 -6.39 -6.22 -6.50
N LEU A 38 -6.57 -6.00 -5.19
CA LEU A 38 -5.64 -6.45 -4.16
C LEU A 38 -5.63 -7.98 -4.02
N SER A 39 -6.72 -8.66 -4.34
CA SER A 39 -6.80 -10.13 -4.29
C SER A 39 -5.82 -10.74 -5.28
N VAL A 40 -5.75 -10.21 -6.50
CA VAL A 40 -4.80 -10.67 -7.52
C VAL A 40 -3.36 -10.39 -7.10
N VAL A 41 -3.11 -9.21 -6.52
CA VAL A 41 -1.77 -8.81 -6.06
C VAL A 41 -1.27 -9.73 -4.94
N GLU A 42 -2.14 -10.14 -4.01
CA GLU A 42 -1.80 -11.05 -2.90
C GLU A 42 -1.30 -12.43 -3.39
N HIS A 43 -1.82 -12.91 -4.51
CA HIS A 43 -1.42 -14.22 -5.05
C HIS A 43 -0.12 -14.16 -5.85
N ILE A 44 0.16 -13.03 -6.49
CA ILE A 44 1.21 -12.94 -7.49
C ILE A 44 2.47 -12.23 -6.96
N ALA A 45 2.35 -11.26 -6.07
CA ALA A 45 3.47 -10.40 -5.68
C ALA A 45 4.29 -10.92 -4.47
N ASP A 46 5.60 -10.63 -4.49
CA ASP A 46 6.47 -10.75 -3.30
C ASP A 46 6.57 -9.41 -2.55
N GLU A 47 6.76 -8.31 -3.30
CA GLU A 47 6.77 -6.94 -2.80
C GLU A 47 5.58 -6.16 -3.38
N VAL A 48 5.00 -5.28 -2.55
CA VAL A 48 3.85 -4.45 -2.93
C VAL A 48 4.17 -2.99 -2.65
N MET A 49 3.91 -2.13 -3.63
CA MET A 49 3.98 -0.66 -3.53
C MET A 49 2.60 -0.06 -3.76
N VAL A 50 2.07 0.56 -2.71
CA VAL A 50 0.82 1.30 -2.72
C VAL A 50 1.08 2.73 -3.19
N MET A 51 0.32 3.17 -4.18
CA MET A 51 0.36 4.55 -4.66
C MET A 51 -0.99 5.24 -4.52
N TYR A 52 -0.94 6.55 -4.29
CA TYR A 52 -2.11 7.43 -4.32
C TYR A 52 -1.77 8.72 -5.08
N LEU A 53 -2.56 9.04 -6.11
CA LEU A 53 -2.32 10.19 -7.00
C LEU A 53 -0.85 10.30 -7.47
N GLY A 54 -0.30 9.17 -7.93
CA GLY A 54 1.07 9.10 -8.46
C GLY A 54 2.19 9.11 -7.42
N ARG A 55 1.89 9.13 -6.12
CA ARG A 55 2.89 9.12 -5.04
C ARG A 55 2.91 7.76 -4.35
N CYS A 56 4.10 7.20 -4.12
CA CYS A 56 4.27 6.04 -3.26
C CYS A 56 3.91 6.43 -1.82
N VAL A 57 2.91 5.74 -1.25
CA VAL A 57 2.46 5.99 0.13
C VAL A 57 2.89 4.89 1.09
N GLU A 58 3.09 3.68 0.58
CA GLU A 58 3.53 2.52 1.35
C GLU A 58 4.20 1.49 0.44
N LYS A 59 5.28 0.86 0.89
CA LYS A 59 5.95 -0.25 0.21
C LYS A 59 6.49 -1.25 1.23
N GLY A 60 6.30 -2.53 1.00
CA GLY A 60 6.87 -3.60 1.83
C GLY A 60 6.69 -4.96 1.17
N THR A 61 7.01 -6.03 1.91
CA THR A 61 6.64 -7.39 1.50
C THR A 61 5.12 -7.52 1.45
N LYS A 62 4.64 -8.52 0.71
CA LYS A 62 3.22 -8.86 0.71
C LYS A 62 2.69 -9.04 2.13
N GLU A 63 3.37 -9.82 2.96
CA GLU A 63 2.93 -10.14 4.32
C GLU A 63 2.82 -8.88 5.17
N GLN A 64 3.79 -7.98 5.03
CA GLN A 64 3.81 -6.68 5.67
C GLN A 64 2.59 -5.82 5.27
N ILE A 65 2.35 -5.65 3.98
CA ILE A 65 1.25 -4.80 3.46
C ILE A 65 -0.12 -5.40 3.79
N PHE A 66 -0.31 -6.70 3.58
CA PHE A 66 -1.61 -7.31 3.79
C PHE A 66 -1.94 -7.51 5.26
N ASN A 67 -0.99 -7.88 6.12
CA ASN A 67 -1.27 -8.19 7.53
C ASN A 67 -1.12 -6.98 8.46
N ASN A 68 -0.17 -6.09 8.20
CA ASN A 68 0.10 -4.93 9.05
C ASN A 68 0.24 -3.64 8.21
N PRO A 69 -0.82 -3.21 7.49
CA PRO A 69 -0.79 -1.97 6.72
C PRO A 69 -0.70 -0.75 7.66
N ARG A 70 0.28 0.12 7.40
CA ARG A 70 0.58 1.28 8.25
C ARG A 70 -0.06 2.56 7.75
N HIS A 71 -0.13 2.77 6.43
CA HIS A 71 -0.70 3.99 5.89
C HIS A 71 -2.24 3.94 5.95
N PRO A 72 -2.94 5.00 6.43
CA PRO A 72 -4.41 5.00 6.54
C PRO A 72 -5.15 4.71 5.23
N TYR A 73 -4.56 5.13 4.09
CA TYR A 73 -5.05 4.77 2.76
C TYR A 73 -5.00 3.26 2.48
N THR A 74 -3.87 2.60 2.76
CA THR A 74 -3.70 1.16 2.56
C THR A 74 -4.63 0.36 3.47
N GLN A 75 -4.79 0.80 4.72
CA GLN A 75 -5.77 0.25 5.66
C GLN A 75 -7.18 0.29 5.07
N ALA A 76 -7.57 1.45 4.52
CA ALA A 76 -8.88 1.61 3.91
C ALA A 76 -9.07 0.74 2.66
N LEU A 77 -8.06 0.64 1.79
CA LEU A 77 -8.10 -0.24 0.62
C LEU A 77 -8.30 -1.71 1.01
N LEU A 78 -7.52 -2.21 1.95
CA LEU A 78 -7.61 -3.60 2.41
C LEU A 78 -8.92 -3.88 3.15
N SER A 79 -9.49 -2.89 3.84
CA SER A 79 -10.79 -3.02 4.47
C SER A 79 -11.95 -3.19 3.49
N ALA A 80 -11.75 -2.79 2.22
CA ALA A 80 -12.73 -2.92 1.15
C ALA A 80 -12.51 -4.17 0.27
N THR A 81 -11.41 -4.90 0.48
CA THR A 81 -11.08 -6.07 -0.33
C THR A 81 -11.84 -7.29 0.19
N PRO A 82 -12.61 -8.00 -0.67
CA PRO A 82 -13.27 -9.23 -0.28
C PRO A 82 -12.24 -10.29 0.15
N ARG A 83 -12.50 -10.94 1.29
CA ARG A 83 -11.71 -12.09 1.75
C ARG A 83 -12.47 -13.38 1.45
N LEU A 84 -11.74 -14.44 1.10
CA LEU A 84 -12.31 -15.76 0.79
C LEU A 84 -12.99 -16.37 2.03
N ASN A 85 -12.35 -16.25 3.18
CA ASN A 85 -12.91 -16.68 4.45
C ASN A 85 -13.75 -15.54 5.08
N PRO A 86 -15.03 -15.78 5.45
CA PRO A 86 -15.86 -14.80 6.13
C PRO A 86 -15.29 -14.28 7.45
N ASP A 87 -14.57 -15.13 8.19
CA ASP A 87 -14.02 -14.78 9.52
C ASP A 87 -12.83 -13.79 9.41
N ASP A 88 -12.17 -13.73 8.26
CA ASP A 88 -11.04 -12.84 7.99
C ASP A 88 -11.48 -11.46 7.46
N ARG A 89 -12.80 -11.20 7.40
CA ARG A 89 -13.34 -9.93 6.90
C ARG A 89 -13.00 -8.80 7.87
N ARG A 90 -12.37 -7.76 7.32
CA ARG A 90 -12.05 -6.53 8.06
C ARG A 90 -13.29 -5.66 8.19
N GLU A 91 -13.38 -4.93 9.29
CA GLU A 91 -14.34 -3.84 9.40
C GLU A 91 -14.09 -2.81 8.29
N ARG A 92 -15.15 -2.50 7.53
CA ARG A 92 -15.04 -1.66 6.36
C ARG A 92 -14.81 -0.20 6.75
N ILE A 93 -13.65 0.35 6.40
CA ILE A 93 -13.33 1.75 6.59
C ILE A 93 -13.94 2.54 5.43
N LYS A 94 -14.98 3.32 5.70
CA LYS A 94 -15.56 4.23 4.71
C LYS A 94 -14.69 5.49 4.62
N LEU A 95 -14.06 5.69 3.47
CA LEU A 95 -13.38 6.95 3.15
C LEU A 95 -14.41 8.05 2.90
N THR A 96 -14.33 9.12 3.69
CA THR A 96 -15.14 10.34 3.54
C THR A 96 -14.38 11.40 2.76
N GLY A 97 -15.10 12.33 2.11
CA GLY A 97 -14.51 13.43 1.34
C GLY A 97 -14.30 13.11 -0.14
N GLU A 98 -14.07 14.16 -0.93
CA GLU A 98 -13.97 14.09 -2.39
C GLU A 98 -12.58 13.65 -2.86
N LEU A 99 -12.54 13.02 -4.04
CA LEU A 99 -11.29 12.65 -4.70
C LEU A 99 -10.64 13.93 -5.25
N PRO A 100 -9.39 14.26 -4.86
CA PRO A 100 -8.72 15.43 -5.41
C PRO A 100 -8.43 15.23 -6.90
N SER A 101 -8.44 16.32 -7.67
CA SER A 101 -8.03 16.28 -9.06
C SER A 101 -6.53 15.91 -9.17
N PRO A 102 -6.17 14.89 -9.96
CA PRO A 102 -4.77 14.54 -10.21
C PRO A 102 -3.98 15.66 -10.91
N LEU A 103 -4.67 16.56 -11.63
CA LEU A 103 -4.04 17.69 -12.33
C LEU A 103 -3.66 18.83 -11.39
N ASN A 104 -4.31 18.93 -10.23
CA ASN A 104 -4.02 19.95 -9.23
C ASN A 104 -4.08 19.32 -7.83
N PRO A 105 -3.06 18.53 -7.46
CA PRO A 105 -3.05 17.84 -6.18
C PRO A 105 -3.01 18.86 -5.03
N PRO A 106 -3.69 18.58 -3.90
CA PRO A 106 -3.69 19.49 -2.76
C PRO A 106 -2.27 19.65 -2.21
N PRO A 107 -1.96 20.82 -1.62
CA PRO A 107 -0.69 21.01 -0.93
C PRO A 107 -0.53 19.99 0.20
N GLY A 108 0.73 19.65 0.48
CA GLY A 108 1.09 18.65 1.48
C GLY A 108 0.81 17.20 1.06
N CYS A 109 0.26 16.41 1.99
CA CYS A 109 -0.07 15.01 1.77
C CYS A 109 -1.24 14.89 0.79
N ALA A 110 -1.07 14.17 -0.33
CA ALA A 110 -2.11 14.01 -1.34
C ALA A 110 -3.41 13.40 -0.79
N PHE A 111 -3.30 12.55 0.24
CA PHE A 111 -4.43 11.86 0.86
C PHE A 111 -5.12 12.67 1.98
N ASN A 112 -4.64 13.88 2.31
CA ASN A 112 -5.10 14.60 3.50
C ASN A 112 -6.62 14.82 3.52
N ALA A 113 -7.26 15.11 2.39
CA ALA A 113 -8.69 15.39 2.31
C ALA A 113 -9.58 14.19 2.71
N ARG A 114 -9.06 12.96 2.61
CA ARG A 114 -9.81 11.71 2.87
C ARG A 114 -9.22 10.89 4.02
N CYS A 115 -8.18 11.40 4.67
CA CYS A 115 -7.46 10.70 5.73
C CYS A 115 -8.17 10.86 7.08
N SER A 116 -8.53 9.75 7.72
CA SER A 116 -9.10 9.75 9.07
C SER A 116 -8.13 10.21 10.16
N ARG A 117 -6.81 10.10 9.90
CA ARG A 117 -5.73 10.52 10.80
C ARG A 117 -5.08 11.85 10.39
N ARG A 118 -5.78 12.70 9.64
CA ARG A 118 -5.26 14.02 9.22
C ARG A 118 -5.02 14.92 10.43
N PHE A 119 -3.90 15.62 10.44
CA PHE A 119 -3.61 16.71 11.38
C PHE A 119 -2.71 17.77 10.71
N GLY A 120 -2.37 18.85 11.43
CA GLY A 120 -1.75 20.08 10.91
C GLY A 120 -0.77 19.91 9.73
N PRO A 121 0.37 19.22 9.91
CA PRO A 121 1.40 19.05 8.88
C PRO A 121 0.90 18.44 7.57
N CYS A 122 -0.14 17.61 7.61
CA CYS A 122 -0.68 16.92 6.42
C CYS A 122 -1.17 17.90 5.34
N THR A 123 -1.54 19.12 5.70
CA THR A 123 -2.11 20.13 4.78
C THR A 123 -1.06 21.05 4.16
N GLN A 124 0.14 21.07 4.73
CA GLN A 124 1.19 22.04 4.37
C GLN A 124 2.43 21.34 3.85
N LEU A 125 2.78 20.19 4.42
CA LEU A 125 4.02 19.48 4.14
C LEU A 125 3.75 18.15 3.46
N GLN A 126 4.64 17.77 2.55
CA GLN A 126 4.57 16.47 1.90
C GLN A 126 5.34 15.45 2.76
N PRO A 127 4.70 14.34 3.18
CA PRO A 127 5.41 13.31 3.93
C PRO A 127 6.46 12.66 3.04
N GLN A 128 7.64 12.42 3.62
CA GLN A 128 8.73 11.69 2.97
C GLN A 128 8.52 10.19 3.17
N LEU A 129 8.93 9.39 2.19
CA LEU A 129 8.94 7.94 2.31
C LEU A 129 10.09 7.53 3.24
N LYS A 130 9.75 6.98 4.41
CA LYS A 130 10.71 6.59 5.46
C LYS A 130 10.55 5.12 5.82
N GLU A 131 11.62 4.50 6.28
CA GLU A 131 11.62 3.10 6.67
C GLU A 131 11.22 2.92 8.14
N TYR A 132 10.32 1.97 8.39
CA TYR A 132 9.83 1.57 9.70
C TYR A 132 9.62 0.05 9.71
N ASP A 133 10.37 -0.68 10.54
CA ASP A 133 10.30 -2.14 10.64
C ASP A 133 10.44 -2.85 9.28
N GLY A 134 11.32 -2.35 8.40
CA GLY A 134 11.52 -2.85 7.04
C GLY A 134 10.40 -2.51 6.04
N GLN A 135 9.40 -1.70 6.44
CA GLN A 135 8.38 -1.15 5.55
C GLN A 135 8.67 0.33 5.26
N LEU A 136 8.54 0.74 4.01
CA LEU A 136 8.64 2.14 3.60
C LEU A 136 7.26 2.80 3.64
N VAL A 137 7.09 3.88 4.41
CA VAL A 137 5.80 4.56 4.59
C VAL A 137 5.98 6.07 4.49
N ALA A 138 5.08 6.74 3.76
CA ALA A 138 5.05 8.20 3.66
C ALA A 138 3.86 8.77 4.43
N CYS A 139 3.96 8.88 5.76
CA CYS A 139 2.84 9.35 6.60
C CYS A 139 3.27 9.96 7.95
N PHE A 140 2.97 11.25 8.17
CA PHE A 140 3.25 11.90 9.46
C PHE A 140 2.57 11.24 10.68
N ALA A 141 1.41 10.61 10.49
CA ALA A 141 0.72 9.96 11.59
C ALA A 141 1.45 8.69 12.04
N VAL A 142 2.18 8.04 11.12
CA VAL A 142 3.04 6.89 11.41
C VAL A 142 4.33 7.35 12.07
N ASP A 143 4.94 8.45 11.61
CA ASP A 143 6.09 9.08 12.27
C ASP A 143 5.80 9.36 13.77
N GLN A 144 4.60 9.86 14.08
CA GLN A 144 4.19 10.12 15.47
C GLN A 144 4.06 8.85 16.31
N ASP A 145 3.49 7.78 15.75
CA ASP A 145 3.33 6.51 16.46
C ASP A 145 4.70 5.91 16.82
N GLU A 146 5.65 5.97 15.89
CA GLU A 146 7.02 5.47 16.09
C GLU A 146 7.82 6.30 17.09
N THR A 147 7.65 7.62 17.05
CA THR A 147 8.25 8.53 18.04
C THR A 147 7.68 8.28 19.45
N ARG A 148 6.42 7.84 19.57
CA ARG A 148 5.80 7.47 20.85
C ARG A 148 6.24 6.10 21.35
N ARG A 149 6.46 5.13 20.45
CA ARG A 149 6.96 3.78 20.80
C ARG A 149 8.39 3.76 21.31
N SER A 150 9.19 4.76 20.94
CA SER A 150 10.61 4.88 21.32
C SER A 150 10.83 5.66 22.62
N ARG A 151 9.76 6.03 23.33
CA ARG A 151 9.77 6.65 24.66
C ARG A 151 9.26 5.67 25.71
#